data_AF-A0A972BSU9-F1
#
_entry.id   AF-A0A972BSU9-F1
#
_cell.length_a   1.000
_cell.length_b   1.000
_cell.length_c   1.000
_cell.angle_alpha   90.00
_cell.angle_beta   90.00
_cell.angle_gamma   90.00
#
_symmetry.space_group_name_H-M   'P 1'
#
loop_
_entity.id
_entity.type
_entity.pdbx_description
1 polymer ?
#
loop_
_entity_poly.entity_id
_entity_poly.type
_entity_poly.pdbx_seq_one_letter_code
_entity_poly.pdbx_strand_id
1 'polypeptide(L)'
;MFPIFSAADLFQNVVKVCGRFRWEICRTIEGTAWNDIKVKSLTSEYTDYIQFYKKNRELSEERKEKLKLQIQKGRNNSREIFVIDYEAWINYESKGAIKLNKVVREIMATYCPFSKNIRDQLIIQPIFEEAFARFIRNRLKKIRETEGRHRMLQKDNIEITREMEDTLRYYKET
;
A
#
# COMPACT_ATOMS: atom_id res chain seq x y z
N MET A 1 -3.90 -14.80 -15.92
CA MET A 1 -4.47 -15.05 -17.25
C MET A 1 -5.99 -14.96 -17.11
N PHE A 2 -6.65 -14.08 -17.87
CA PHE A 2 -8.11 -13.94 -17.83
C PHE A 2 -8.74 -14.77 -18.94
N PRO A 3 -9.86 -15.47 -18.69
CA PRO A 3 -10.60 -16.15 -19.76
C PRO A 3 -11.09 -15.15 -20.80
N ILE A 4 -11.00 -15.52 -22.10
CA ILE A 4 -11.56 -14.73 -23.21
C ILE A 4 -13.07 -14.52 -23.06
N PHE A 5 -13.76 -15.51 -22.51
CA PHE A 5 -15.18 -15.41 -22.15
C PHE A 5 -15.27 -15.32 -20.62
N SER A 6 -15.29 -14.10 -20.10
CA SER A 6 -15.63 -13.84 -18.70
C SER A 6 -17.00 -13.17 -18.64
N ALA A 7 -17.96 -13.81 -17.99
CA ALA A 7 -19.25 -13.20 -17.67
C ALA A 7 -19.15 -12.18 -16.51
N ALA A 8 -17.97 -12.06 -15.88
CA ALA A 8 -17.72 -11.18 -14.75
C ALA A 8 -17.04 -9.87 -15.21
N ASP A 9 -17.26 -8.80 -14.45
CA ASP A 9 -16.67 -7.49 -14.73
C ASP A 9 -15.14 -7.58 -14.82
N LEU A 10 -14.61 -7.21 -16.01
CA LEU A 10 -13.19 -7.32 -16.31
C LEU A 10 -12.35 -6.45 -15.37
N PHE A 11 -12.83 -5.24 -15.07
CA PHE A 11 -12.11 -4.31 -14.19
C PHE A 11 -11.97 -4.91 -12.78
N GLN A 12 -13.04 -5.44 -12.20
CA GLN A 12 -12.99 -6.12 -10.90
C GLN A 12 -12.00 -7.30 -10.90
N ASN A 13 -11.98 -8.09 -11.98
CA ASN A 13 -11.04 -9.20 -12.10
C ASN A 13 -9.58 -8.72 -12.17
N VAL A 14 -9.31 -7.63 -12.89
CA VAL A 14 -7.98 -7.00 -12.96
C VAL A 14 -7.57 -6.50 -11.58
N VAL A 15 -8.44 -5.79 -10.86
CA VAL A 15 -8.17 -5.30 -9.49
C VAL A 15 -7.78 -6.44 -8.56
N LYS A 16 -8.52 -7.56 -8.58
CA LYS A 16 -8.20 -8.76 -7.78
C LYS A 16 -6.83 -9.34 -8.09
N VAL A 17 -6.50 -9.49 -9.38
CA VAL A 17 -5.20 -10.02 -9.81
C VAL A 17 -4.08 -9.08 -9.42
N CYS A 18 -4.24 -7.76 -9.61
CA CYS A 18 -3.28 -6.77 -9.15
C CYS A 18 -3.08 -6.83 -7.64
N GLY A 19 -4.14 -6.97 -6.85
CA GLY A 19 -4.05 -7.16 -5.40
C GLY A 19 -3.23 -8.39 -5.03
N ARG A 20 -3.54 -9.55 -5.61
CA ARG A 20 -2.78 -10.79 -5.37
C ARG A 20 -1.32 -10.63 -5.78
N PHE A 21 -1.07 -10.12 -6.97
CA PHE A 21 0.29 -9.90 -7.48
C PHE A 21 1.11 -9.02 -6.56
N ARG A 22 0.51 -7.94 -6.05
CA ARG A 22 1.15 -6.99 -5.15
C ARG A 22 1.54 -7.63 -3.81
N TRP A 23 0.67 -8.46 -3.27
CA TRP A 23 0.97 -9.26 -2.09
C TRP A 23 2.15 -10.21 -2.34
N GLU A 24 2.10 -10.95 -3.45
CA GLU A 24 3.12 -11.94 -3.80
C GLU A 24 4.48 -11.29 -4.06
N ILE A 25 4.55 -10.16 -4.78
CA ILE A 25 5.79 -9.40 -4.98
C ILE A 25 6.41 -9.01 -3.64
N CYS A 26 5.62 -8.42 -2.74
CA CYS A 26 6.13 -8.00 -1.44
C CYS A 26 6.67 -9.21 -0.66
N ARG A 27 5.93 -10.31 -0.65
CA ARG A 27 6.37 -11.54 0.01
C ARG A 27 7.67 -12.09 -0.59
N THR A 28 7.81 -12.05 -1.92
CA THR A 28 9.01 -12.52 -2.62
C THR A 28 10.22 -11.63 -2.35
N ILE A 29 10.06 -10.31 -2.35
CA ILE A 29 11.17 -9.36 -2.08
C ILE A 29 11.67 -9.51 -0.65
N GLU A 30 10.78 -9.62 0.33
CA GLU A 30 11.15 -9.72 1.75
C GLU A 30 11.67 -11.12 2.15
N GLY A 31 11.46 -12.14 1.31
CA GLY A 31 11.97 -13.48 1.53
C GLY A 31 11.52 -14.06 2.87
N THR A 32 12.46 -14.41 3.75
CA THR A 32 12.17 -14.96 5.09
C THR A 32 11.55 -13.95 6.05
N ALA A 33 11.73 -12.64 5.81
CA ALA A 33 11.24 -11.57 6.66
C ALA A 33 9.80 -11.11 6.31
N TRP A 34 9.13 -11.80 5.37
CA TRP A 34 7.82 -11.38 4.87
C TRP A 34 6.74 -11.23 5.95
N ASN A 35 6.86 -11.94 7.08
CA ASN A 35 5.97 -11.87 8.23
C ASN A 35 6.67 -11.39 9.51
N ASP A 36 7.86 -10.79 9.42
CA ASP A 36 8.55 -10.23 10.58
C ASP A 36 8.16 -8.77 10.76
N ILE A 37 7.39 -8.44 11.80
CA ILE A 37 6.97 -7.07 12.09
C ILE A 37 8.14 -6.12 12.41
N LYS A 38 9.32 -6.66 12.76
CA LYS A 38 10.54 -5.86 12.91
C LYS A 38 11.02 -5.30 11.58
N VAL A 39 10.72 -6.01 10.48
CA VAL A 39 10.98 -5.59 9.10
C VAL A 39 9.66 -5.14 8.48
N LYS A 40 9.37 -3.83 8.61
CA LYS A 40 8.10 -3.25 8.19
C LYS A 40 7.90 -3.33 6.67
N SER A 41 6.96 -4.16 6.25
CA SER A 41 6.53 -4.34 4.87
C SER A 41 5.00 -4.42 4.80
N LEU A 42 4.45 -4.42 3.58
CA LEU A 42 3.02 -4.61 3.38
C LEU A 42 2.53 -5.91 4.04
N THR A 43 3.26 -7.00 3.82
CA THR A 43 2.83 -8.33 4.28
C THR A 43 3.02 -8.50 5.77
N SER A 44 4.09 -7.95 6.37
CA SER A 44 4.33 -8.08 7.81
C SER A 44 3.35 -7.23 8.62
N GLU A 45 3.16 -5.95 8.26
CA GLU A 45 2.21 -5.08 8.96
C GLU A 45 0.76 -5.56 8.79
N TYR A 46 0.37 -6.00 7.59
CA TYR A 46 -0.98 -6.48 7.36
C TYR A 46 -1.27 -7.82 8.05
N THR A 47 -0.30 -8.74 8.08
CA THR A 47 -0.46 -10.02 8.80
C THR A 47 -0.53 -9.81 10.31
N ASP A 48 0.32 -8.95 10.87
CA ASP A 48 0.27 -8.56 12.28
C ASP A 48 -1.09 -7.93 12.65
N TYR A 49 -1.58 -7.01 11.81
CA TYR A 49 -2.91 -6.42 11.98
C TYR A 49 -4.01 -7.48 12.07
N ILE A 50 -4.07 -8.42 11.12
CA ILE A 50 -5.08 -9.49 11.10
C ILE A 50 -4.91 -10.45 12.29
N GLN A 51 -3.69 -10.67 12.77
CA GLN A 51 -3.43 -11.54 13.91
C GLN A 51 -3.88 -10.91 15.24
N PHE A 52 -3.67 -9.60 15.41
CA PHE A 52 -3.85 -8.91 16.69
C PHE A 52 -5.07 -7.97 16.76
N TYR A 53 -5.90 -7.92 15.72
CA TYR A 53 -7.06 -7.01 15.65
C TYR A 53 -7.99 -7.08 16.88
N LYS A 54 -8.16 -8.24 17.51
CA LYS A 54 -9.01 -8.41 18.70
C LYS A 54 -8.53 -7.59 19.89
N LYS A 55 -7.21 -7.40 20.00
CA LYS A 55 -6.56 -6.63 21.06
C LYS A 55 -6.48 -5.13 20.74
N ASN A 56 -6.80 -4.73 19.52
CA ASN A 56 -6.75 -3.33 19.11
C ASN A 56 -7.90 -2.55 19.77
N ARG A 57 -7.54 -1.56 20.61
CA ARG A 57 -8.48 -0.71 21.35
C ARG A 57 -9.12 0.38 20.48
N GLU A 58 -8.54 0.69 19.32
CA GLU A 58 -9.06 1.69 18.39
C GLU A 58 -10.21 1.15 17.53
N LEU A 59 -10.40 -0.17 17.51
CA LEU A 59 -11.52 -0.80 16.81
C LEU A 59 -12.71 -0.95 17.76
N SER A 60 -13.86 -0.41 17.35
CA SER A 60 -15.15 -0.73 17.99
C SER A 60 -15.47 -2.22 17.86
N GLU A 61 -16.30 -2.76 18.76
CA GLU A 61 -16.71 -4.17 18.70
C GLU A 61 -17.41 -4.53 17.38
N GLU A 62 -18.26 -3.64 16.86
CA GLU A 62 -18.89 -3.81 15.54
C GLU A 62 -17.86 -3.94 14.41
N ARG A 63 -16.76 -3.18 14.45
CA ARG A 63 -15.69 -3.27 13.45
C ARG A 63 -14.90 -4.57 13.60
N LYS A 64 -14.68 -5.05 14.82
CA LYS A 64 -14.04 -6.35 15.07
C LYS A 64 -14.89 -7.50 14.55
N GLU A 65 -16.21 -7.44 14.71
CA GLU A 65 -17.13 -8.44 14.14
C GLU A 65 -17.11 -8.41 12.61
N LYS A 66 -17.18 -7.23 12.00
CA LYS A 66 -17.04 -7.09 10.54
C LYS A 66 -15.72 -7.67 10.04
N LEU A 67 -14.60 -7.43 10.74
CA LEU A 67 -13.31 -8.01 10.37
C LEU A 67 -13.29 -9.52 10.55
N LYS A 68 -13.90 -10.06 11.62
CA LYS A 68 -14.04 -11.52 11.81
C LYS A 68 -14.77 -12.17 10.63
N LEU A 69 -15.86 -11.56 10.16
CA LEU A 69 -16.60 -12.03 8.98
C LEU A 69 -15.75 -11.94 7.71
N GLN A 70 -14.97 -10.88 7.54
CA GLN A 70 -14.05 -10.73 6.42
C GLN A 70 -12.95 -11.79 6.42
N ILE A 71 -12.36 -12.09 7.59
CA ILE A 71 -11.37 -13.15 7.78
C ILE A 71 -11.94 -14.51 7.38
N GLN A 72 -13.18 -14.79 7.79
CA GLN A 72 -13.89 -16.01 7.39
C GLN A 72 -14.12 -16.07 5.87
N LYS A 73 -14.54 -14.96 5.24
CA LYS A 73 -14.69 -14.87 3.77
C LYS A 73 -13.37 -15.12 3.05
N GLY A 74 -12.27 -14.60 3.57
CA GLY A 74 -10.91 -14.85 3.08
C GLY A 74 -10.34 -16.23 3.46
N ARG A 75 -11.14 -17.11 4.08
CA ARG A 75 -10.75 -18.47 4.51
C ARG A 75 -9.48 -18.48 5.38
N ASN A 76 -9.33 -17.49 6.26
CA ASN A 76 -8.14 -17.29 7.09
C ASN A 76 -6.82 -17.11 6.31
N ASN A 77 -6.88 -16.82 5.01
CA ASN A 77 -5.71 -16.56 4.19
C ASN A 77 -5.47 -15.04 4.12
N SER A 78 -4.40 -14.55 4.76
CA SER A 78 -4.05 -13.13 4.81
C SER A 78 -4.01 -12.48 3.42
N ARG A 79 -3.57 -13.20 2.38
CA ARG A 79 -3.57 -12.69 1.01
C ARG A 79 -4.97 -12.44 0.49
N GLU A 80 -5.90 -13.36 0.67
CA GLU A 80 -7.28 -13.19 0.18
C GLU A 80 -8.02 -12.14 0.99
N ILE A 81 -7.73 -12.01 2.29
CA ILE A 81 -8.26 -10.93 3.14
C ILE A 81 -7.74 -9.57 2.66
N PHE A 82 -6.44 -9.48 2.37
CA PHE A 82 -5.82 -8.29 1.78
C PHE A 82 -6.47 -7.92 0.44
N VAL A 83 -6.75 -8.89 -0.42
CA VAL A 83 -7.37 -8.63 -1.73
C VAL A 83 -8.76 -8.01 -1.57
N ILE A 84 -9.55 -8.45 -0.58
CA ILE A 84 -10.87 -7.85 -0.29
C ILE A 84 -10.72 -6.35 0.07
N ASP A 85 -9.77 -6.03 0.95
CA ASP A 85 -9.49 -4.63 1.32
C ASP A 85 -8.90 -3.83 0.15
N TYR A 86 -8.06 -4.46 -0.66
CA TYR A 86 -7.46 -3.84 -1.85
C TYR A 86 -8.52 -3.51 -2.91
N GLU A 87 -9.49 -4.39 -3.12
CA GLU A 87 -10.65 -4.09 -3.95
C GLU A 87 -11.44 -2.90 -3.41
N ALA A 88 -11.66 -2.84 -2.09
CA ALA A 88 -12.34 -1.70 -1.48
C ALA A 88 -11.54 -0.40 -1.62
N TRP A 89 -10.21 -0.47 -1.48
CA TRP A 89 -9.29 0.64 -1.70
C TRP A 89 -9.40 1.21 -3.11
N ILE A 90 -9.34 0.34 -4.13
CA ILE A 90 -9.35 0.75 -5.53
C ILE A 90 -10.74 1.19 -6.00
N ASN A 91 -11.81 0.51 -5.59
CA ASN A 91 -13.15 0.78 -6.11
C ASN A 91 -13.86 1.96 -5.45
N TYR A 92 -13.56 2.21 -4.17
CA TYR A 92 -14.28 3.19 -3.34
C TYR A 92 -13.37 4.29 -2.81
N GLU A 93 -12.30 3.94 -2.10
CA GLU A 93 -11.45 4.95 -1.43
C GLU A 93 -10.69 5.83 -2.44
N SER A 94 -10.37 5.31 -3.63
CA SER A 94 -9.83 6.10 -4.75
C SER A 94 -10.75 7.23 -5.21
N LYS A 95 -12.05 7.15 -4.90
CA LYS A 95 -13.08 8.14 -5.21
C LYS A 95 -13.52 8.93 -3.96
N GLY A 96 -12.82 8.76 -2.84
CA GLY A 96 -13.13 9.40 -1.56
C GLY A 96 -14.23 8.73 -0.75
N ALA A 97 -14.76 7.57 -1.18
CA ALA A 97 -15.76 6.84 -0.43
C ALA A 97 -15.11 5.96 0.66
N ILE A 98 -15.33 6.37 1.92
CA ILE A 98 -14.74 5.74 3.11
C ILE A 98 -15.38 4.36 3.35
N LYS A 99 -14.62 3.29 3.15
CA LYS A 99 -15.04 1.89 3.37
C LYS A 99 -14.11 1.14 4.31
N LEU A 100 -12.83 1.49 4.32
CA LEU A 100 -11.81 0.85 5.13
C LEU A 100 -11.78 1.44 6.54
N ASN A 101 -11.26 0.66 7.48
CA ASN A 101 -10.90 1.21 8.78
C ASN A 101 -9.57 1.96 8.71
N LYS A 102 -9.27 2.76 9.75
CA LYS A 102 -8.07 3.61 9.82
C LYS A 102 -6.78 2.82 9.59
N VAL A 103 -6.60 1.71 10.31
CA VAL A 103 -5.37 0.89 10.24
C VAL A 103 -5.14 0.36 8.82
N VAL A 104 -6.16 -0.24 8.21
CA VAL A 104 -6.06 -0.75 6.83
C VAL A 104 -5.78 0.38 5.85
N ARG A 105 -6.44 1.54 6.00
CA ARG A 105 -6.21 2.70 5.15
C ARG A 105 -4.77 3.18 5.21
N GLU A 106 -4.17 3.27 6.40
CA GLU A 106 -2.77 3.67 6.57
C GLU A 106 -1.79 2.70 5.93
N ILE A 107 -2.04 1.39 6.07
CA ILE A 107 -1.24 0.34 5.40
C ILE A 107 -1.37 0.50 3.87
N MET A 108 -2.59 0.63 3.35
CA MET A 108 -2.84 0.81 1.92
C MET A 108 -2.23 2.11 1.39
N ALA A 109 -2.37 3.24 2.09
CA ALA A 109 -1.80 4.51 1.68
C ALA A 109 -0.25 4.48 1.66
N THR A 110 0.35 3.74 2.59
CA THR A 110 1.82 3.60 2.69
C THR A 110 2.38 2.72 1.58
N TYR A 111 1.80 1.54 1.42
CA TYR A 111 2.38 0.52 0.57
C TYR A 111 1.75 0.51 -0.81
N CYS A 112 0.46 0.81 -0.95
CA CYS A 112 -0.35 0.83 -2.17
C CYS A 112 -0.83 2.26 -2.54
N PRO A 113 0.06 3.27 -2.61
CA PRO A 113 -0.37 4.65 -2.84
C PRO A 113 -1.04 4.81 -4.21
N PHE A 114 -2.04 5.68 -4.29
CA PHE A 114 -2.62 6.07 -5.58
C PHE A 114 -1.67 6.96 -6.37
N SER A 115 -2.00 7.15 -7.66
CA SER A 115 -1.34 8.15 -8.50
C SER A 115 -1.48 9.55 -7.89
N LYS A 116 -0.51 10.43 -8.20
CA LYS A 116 -0.46 11.79 -7.68
C LYS A 116 -1.79 12.53 -7.85
N ASN A 117 -2.38 12.48 -9.05
CA ASN A 117 -3.65 13.16 -9.35
C ASN A 117 -4.79 12.74 -8.40
N ILE A 118 -4.91 11.43 -8.11
CA ILE A 118 -5.95 10.93 -7.19
C ILE A 118 -5.64 11.38 -5.77
N ARG A 119 -4.38 11.26 -5.32
CA ARG A 119 -4.02 11.66 -3.96
C ARG A 119 -4.23 13.14 -3.72
N ASP A 120 -3.87 13.99 -4.68
CA ASP A 120 -4.02 15.45 -4.56
C ASP A 120 -5.50 15.84 -4.37
N GLN A 121 -6.44 15.07 -4.93
CA GLN A 121 -7.88 15.23 -4.68
C GLN A 121 -8.31 14.69 -3.31
N LEU A 122 -7.73 13.56 -2.87
CA LEU A 122 -8.12 12.91 -1.61
C LEU A 122 -7.59 13.61 -0.36
N ILE A 123 -6.36 14.14 -0.39
CA ILE A 123 -5.71 14.77 0.77
C ILE A 123 -6.43 16.03 1.27
N ILE A 124 -7.37 16.58 0.49
CA ILE A 124 -8.27 17.65 0.94
C ILE A 124 -9.10 17.19 2.15
N GLN A 125 -9.37 15.89 2.24
CA GLN A 125 -10.07 15.30 3.37
C GLN A 125 -9.05 14.89 4.46
N PRO A 126 -9.22 15.34 5.72
CA PRO A 126 -8.26 15.06 6.80
C PRO A 126 -7.96 13.58 7.03
N ILE A 127 -8.95 12.70 6.83
CA ILE A 127 -8.80 11.25 6.99
C ILE A 127 -7.79 10.64 6.01
N PHE A 128 -7.68 11.21 4.80
CA PHE A 128 -6.73 10.76 3.79
C PHE A 128 -5.39 11.46 3.95
N GLU A 129 -5.37 12.73 4.35
CA GLU A 129 -4.14 13.43 4.71
C GLU A 129 -3.36 12.67 5.80
N GLU A 130 -4.04 12.29 6.88
CA GLU A 130 -3.46 11.51 7.97
C GLU A 130 -2.92 10.16 7.47
N ALA A 131 -3.71 9.45 6.65
CA ALA A 131 -3.32 8.15 6.12
C ALA A 131 -2.08 8.22 5.22
N PHE A 132 -1.97 9.25 4.39
CA PHE A 132 -0.83 9.44 3.48
C PHE A 132 0.40 10.06 4.15
N ALA A 133 0.31 10.53 5.40
CA ALA A 133 1.41 11.19 6.09
C ALA A 133 2.69 10.31 6.16
N ARG A 134 2.55 9.01 6.41
CA ARG A 134 3.68 8.06 6.44
C ARG A 134 4.31 7.90 5.06
N PHE A 135 3.48 7.76 4.02
CA PHE A 135 3.94 7.69 2.64
C PHE A 135 4.75 8.94 2.25
N ILE A 136 4.22 10.13 2.55
CA ILE A 136 4.88 11.41 2.23
C ILE A 136 6.23 11.52 2.94
N ARG A 137 6.30 11.18 4.23
CA ARG A 137 7.57 11.18 4.99
C ARG A 137 8.60 10.24 4.37
N ASN A 138 8.20 9.02 4.01
CA ASN A 138 9.09 8.04 3.40
C ASN A 138 9.61 8.53 2.03
N ARG A 139 8.74 9.12 1.21
CA ARG A 139 9.11 9.71 -0.08
C ARG A 139 10.09 10.87 0.09
N LEU A 140 9.82 11.81 0.98
CA LEU A 140 10.71 12.94 1.25
C LEU A 140 12.09 12.48 1.75
N LYS A 141 12.14 11.42 2.56
CA LYS A 141 13.40 10.80 2.97
C LYS A 141 14.17 10.25 1.77
N LYS A 142 13.50 9.55 0.85
CA LYS A 142 14.12 9.02 -0.37
C LYS A 142 14.65 10.11 -1.29
N ILE A 143 13.91 11.20 -1.47
CA ILE A 143 14.38 12.37 -2.24
C ILE A 143 15.68 12.90 -1.64
N ARG A 144 15.71 13.16 -0.32
CA ARG A 144 16.90 13.68 0.37
C ARG A 144 18.09 12.74 0.30
N GLU A 145 17.87 11.43 0.46
CA GLU A 145 18.92 10.40 0.33
C GLU A 145 19.54 10.44 -1.07
N THR A 146 18.70 10.46 -2.11
CA THR A 146 19.14 10.48 -3.51
C THR A 146 19.86 11.78 -3.86
N GLU A 147 19.32 12.94 -3.48
CA GLU A 147 19.96 14.24 -3.67
C GLU A 147 21.28 14.36 -2.89
N GLY A 148 21.37 13.75 -1.71
CA GLY A 148 22.61 13.65 -0.94
C GLY A 148 23.68 12.88 -1.69
N ARG A 149 23.33 11.73 -2.26
CA ARG A 149 24.24 10.91 -3.08
C ARG A 149 24.70 11.64 -4.34
N HIS A 150 23.78 12.31 -5.05
CA HIS A 150 24.15 13.09 -6.24
C HIS A 150 25.16 14.19 -5.90
N ARG A 151 24.95 14.91 -4.79
CA ARG A 151 25.88 15.94 -4.32
C ARG A 151 27.25 15.37 -3.92
N MET A 152 27.32 14.16 -3.36
CA MET A 152 28.60 13.51 -3.06
C MET A 152 29.35 13.16 -4.35
N LEU A 153 28.68 12.52 -5.31
CA LEU A 153 29.27 12.16 -6.60
C LEU A 153 29.78 13.38 -7.37
N GLN A 154 29.00 14.47 -7.38
CA GLN A 154 29.41 15.73 -8.01
C GLN A 154 30.64 16.36 -7.34
N LYS A 155 30.78 16.25 -6.00
CA LYS A 155 31.99 16.72 -5.30
C LYS A 155 33.22 15.92 -5.69
N ASP A 156 33.04 14.64 -5.97
CA ASP A 156 34.09 13.74 -6.45
C ASP A 156 34.32 13.87 -7.96
N ASN A 157 33.69 14.86 -8.63
CA ASN A 157 33.69 15.08 -10.08
C ASN A 157 33.20 13.88 -10.90
N ILE A 158 32.32 13.06 -10.31
CA ILE A 158 31.66 11.94 -11.00
C ILE A 158 30.39 12.47 -11.69
N GLU A 159 30.28 12.21 -12.98
CA GLU A 159 29.11 12.57 -13.77
C GLU A 159 27.88 11.76 -13.34
N ILE A 160 26.75 12.44 -13.17
CA ILE A 160 25.47 11.81 -12.82
C ILE A 160 24.86 11.20 -14.09
N THR A 161 24.60 9.90 -14.06
CA THR A 161 23.98 9.24 -15.22
C THR A 161 22.50 9.57 -15.33
N ARG A 162 21.94 9.42 -16.53
CA ARG A 162 20.52 9.66 -16.80
C ARG A 162 19.60 8.83 -15.89
N GLU A 163 19.96 7.58 -15.59
CA GLU A 163 19.17 6.69 -14.73
C GLU A 163 19.06 7.22 -13.30
N MET A 164 20.12 7.87 -12.80
CA MET A 164 20.13 8.51 -11.48
C MET A 164 19.19 9.73 -11.46
N GLU A 165 19.22 10.55 -12.50
CA GLU A 165 18.30 11.68 -12.66
C GLU A 165 16.84 11.23 -12.79
N ASP A 166 16.59 10.22 -13.61
CA ASP A 166 15.27 9.63 -13.82
C ASP A 166 14.72 9.05 -12.50
N THR A 167 15.58 8.43 -11.69
CA THR A 167 15.21 7.92 -10.35
C THR A 167 14.82 9.06 -9.41
N LEU A 168 15.58 10.17 -9.40
CA LEU A 168 15.26 11.33 -8.59
C LEU A 168 13.94 11.98 -9.05
N ARG A 169 13.74 12.10 -10.36
CA ARG A 169 12.51 12.61 -10.98
C ARG A 169 11.31 11.76 -10.57
N TYR A 170 11.43 10.43 -10.66
CA TYR A 170 10.40 9.50 -10.20
C TYR A 170 9.96 9.79 -8.77
N TYR A 171 10.88 9.95 -7.82
CA TYR A 171 10.50 10.24 -6.43
C TYR A 171 9.89 11.64 -6.23
N LYS A 172 10.23 12.62 -7.07
CA LYS A 172 9.66 13.98 -6.99
C LYS A 172 8.26 14.06 -7.61
N GLU A 173 7.99 13.26 -8.63
CA GLU A 173 6.74 13.28 -9.39
C GLU A 173 5.70 12.27 -8.91
N THR A 174 6.14 11.20 -8.23
CA THR A 174 5.26 10.13 -7.70
C THR A 174 4.63 10.47 -6.38
#